data_AF-A0A495QA46-F1
#
_entry.id   AF-A0A495QA46-F1
#
_cell.length_a   1.000
_cell.length_b   1.000
_cell.length_c   1.000
_cell.angle_alpha   90.00
_cell.angle_beta   90.00
_cell.angle_gamma   90.00
#
_symmetry.space_group_name_H-M   'P 1'
#
loop_
_entity.id
_entity.type
_entity.pdbx_description
1 polymer ?
#
loop_
_entity_poly.entity_id
_entity_poly.type
_entity_poly.pdbx_seq_one_letter_code
_entity_poly.pdbx_strand_id
1 'polypeptide(L)'
;MRALFGGLLTLVLSIALVGVLGTSASAACDTPWGSQSKGTLSNYSQGPLERVRTGRQTCYDRLVIEVAGSRFGYLVGYVDEVHQEGSGKPVPLRGGAKIRIIVQAAAAPGFPAVSPELANVSGYSTFRQVAGAASFEGQTTIGLGVRARLPFRVLTLPRDGGGTRLVVDVAHAW
;
A
#
# COMPACT_ATOMS: atom_id res chain seq x y z
N MET A 1 67.35 -53.70 32.39
CA MET A 1 67.40 -52.23 32.52
C MET A 1 66.92 -51.63 31.19
N ARG A 2 65.60 -51.44 31.05
CA ARG A 2 64.92 -50.17 30.73
C ARG A 2 65.44 -49.42 29.49
N ALA A 3 64.75 -49.65 28.36
CA ALA A 3 64.78 -48.84 27.15
C ALA A 3 63.89 -47.59 27.33
N LEU A 4 64.29 -46.45 26.75
CA LEU A 4 63.48 -45.24 26.65
C LEU A 4 63.52 -44.73 25.21
N PHE A 5 62.41 -44.91 24.50
CA PHE A 5 62.12 -44.30 23.20
C PHE A 5 61.42 -42.95 23.45
N GLY A 6 62.01 -41.85 22.98
CA GLY A 6 61.40 -40.52 23.00
C GLY A 6 60.54 -40.30 21.76
N GLY A 7 59.22 -40.26 21.92
CA GLY A 7 58.26 -39.98 20.86
C GLY A 7 58.14 -38.48 20.57
N LEU A 8 58.24 -38.11 19.29
CA LEU A 8 58.08 -36.75 18.77
C LEU A 8 56.58 -36.48 18.53
N LEU A 9 56.04 -35.45 19.20
CA LEU A 9 54.65 -35.01 19.12
C LEU A 9 54.48 -34.07 17.90
N THR A 10 53.78 -34.52 16.85
CA THR A 10 53.41 -33.67 15.70
C THR A 10 52.03 -33.05 15.89
N LEU A 11 51.99 -31.71 15.86
CA LEU A 11 50.80 -30.88 16.01
C LEU A 11 50.02 -30.83 14.68
N VAL A 12 48.75 -31.22 14.68
CA VAL A 12 47.85 -31.14 13.52
C VAL A 12 47.09 -29.81 13.58
N LEU A 13 47.24 -28.96 12.56
CA LEU A 13 46.55 -27.68 12.44
C LEU A 13 45.29 -27.85 11.56
N SER A 14 44.11 -27.83 12.19
CA SER A 14 42.82 -27.93 11.51
C SER A 14 42.38 -26.56 10.99
N ILE A 15 42.26 -26.39 9.67
CA ILE A 15 41.66 -25.20 9.03
C ILE A 15 40.14 -25.40 9.01
N ALA A 16 39.41 -24.59 9.79
CA ALA A 16 37.95 -24.55 9.75
C ALA A 16 37.49 -23.59 8.64
N LEU A 17 36.92 -24.13 7.56
CA LEU A 17 36.27 -23.36 6.51
C LEU A 17 34.84 -23.02 6.96
N VAL A 18 34.61 -21.81 7.44
CA VAL A 18 33.28 -21.32 7.80
C VAL A 18 32.54 -20.94 6.52
N GLY A 19 31.73 -21.87 6.00
CA GLY A 19 30.77 -21.57 4.93
C GLY A 19 29.67 -20.66 5.46
N VAL A 20 29.62 -19.42 4.98
CA VAL A 20 28.47 -18.54 5.21
C VAL A 20 27.33 -19.05 4.33
N LEU A 21 26.38 -19.77 4.92
CA LEU A 21 25.10 -20.06 4.29
C LEU A 21 24.33 -18.73 4.18
N GLY A 22 24.37 -18.12 2.99
CA GLY A 22 23.48 -17.02 2.66
C GLY A 22 22.04 -17.55 2.61
N THR A 23 21.23 -17.20 3.61
CA THR A 23 19.78 -17.36 3.51
C THR A 23 19.26 -16.30 2.54
N SER A 24 19.09 -16.68 1.28
CA SER A 24 18.25 -15.93 0.35
C SER A 24 16.82 -15.99 0.85
N ALA A 25 16.46 -15.10 1.77
CA ALA A 25 15.07 -14.83 2.08
C ALA A 25 14.47 -14.17 0.84
N SER A 26 14.04 -14.98 -0.12
CA SER A 26 12.83 -14.66 -0.86
C SER A 26 11.78 -14.44 0.23
N ALA A 27 11.51 -13.19 0.58
CA ALA A 27 10.29 -12.86 1.29
C ALA A 27 9.18 -13.28 0.33
N ALA A 28 8.76 -14.55 0.42
CA ALA A 28 7.61 -15.05 -0.29
C ALA A 28 6.50 -14.09 0.11
N CYS A 29 5.98 -13.38 -0.87
CA CYS A 29 5.00 -12.34 -0.65
C CYS A 29 3.76 -12.96 -0.02
N ASP A 30 3.65 -12.89 1.30
CA ASP A 30 2.45 -13.30 2.00
C ASP A 30 1.48 -12.13 1.98
N THR A 31 0.58 -12.15 1.00
CA THR A 31 -0.56 -11.25 0.90
C THR A 31 -1.85 -12.04 1.07
N PRO A 32 -2.16 -12.56 2.29
CA PRO A 32 -3.32 -13.42 2.54
C PRO A 32 -4.63 -12.62 2.55
N TRP A 33 -4.67 -11.52 1.79
CA TRP A 33 -5.77 -10.58 1.76
C TRP A 33 -6.84 -11.05 0.77
N GLY A 34 -8.06 -10.56 0.96
CA GLY A 34 -9.14 -10.78 -0.01
C GLY A 34 -9.38 -9.55 -0.89
N SER A 35 -10.28 -9.70 -1.85
CA SER A 35 -10.76 -8.61 -2.73
C SER A 35 -12.13 -8.05 -2.34
N GLN A 36 -12.61 -8.37 -1.13
CA GLN A 36 -13.87 -7.82 -0.59
C GLN A 36 -13.70 -6.37 -0.16
N SER A 37 -14.80 -5.63 -0.06
CA SER A 37 -14.79 -4.24 0.43
C SER A 37 -14.20 -4.13 1.85
N LYS A 38 -13.64 -2.97 2.16
CA LYS A 38 -12.99 -2.65 3.44
C LYS A 38 -13.50 -1.30 3.96
N GLY A 39 -13.72 -1.23 5.26
CA GLY A 39 -14.19 -0.02 5.93
C GLY A 39 -15.71 0.14 5.97
N THR A 40 -16.14 1.20 6.63
CA THR A 40 -17.53 1.65 6.72
C THR A 40 -17.56 3.17 6.75
N LEU A 41 -18.62 3.77 6.22
CA LEU A 41 -18.88 5.21 6.28
C LEU A 41 -19.63 5.51 7.58
N SER A 42 -18.89 5.88 8.62
CA SER A 42 -19.42 6.03 9.98
C SER A 42 -19.32 7.44 10.56
N ASN A 43 -18.38 8.27 10.11
CA ASN A 43 -18.11 9.59 10.70
C ASN A 43 -17.32 10.49 9.75
N TYR A 44 -17.57 11.79 9.84
CA TYR A 44 -16.79 12.79 9.10
C TYR A 44 -15.57 13.26 9.88
N SER A 45 -14.46 13.42 9.17
CA SER A 45 -13.23 14.02 9.67
C SER A 45 -13.46 15.49 10.01
N GLN A 46 -12.88 15.95 11.12
CA GLN A 46 -12.85 17.38 11.49
C GLN A 46 -11.75 18.16 10.77
N GLY A 47 -10.88 17.48 10.03
CA GLY A 47 -9.85 18.11 9.20
C GLY A 47 -9.75 17.50 7.81
N PRO A 48 -9.14 18.21 6.86
CA PRO A 48 -9.27 17.89 5.45
C PRO A 48 -8.39 16.72 5.00
N LEU A 49 -8.75 16.13 3.86
CA LEU A 49 -7.86 15.31 3.05
C LEU A 49 -6.87 16.24 2.34
N GLU A 50 -5.59 16.06 2.61
CA GLU A 50 -4.54 17.00 2.18
C GLU A 50 -3.75 16.51 0.98
N ARG A 51 -3.51 15.20 0.90
CA ARG A 51 -2.49 14.67 0.00
C ARG A 51 -2.74 13.21 -0.36
N VAL A 52 -2.33 12.88 -1.57
CA VAL A 52 -2.21 11.51 -2.07
C VAL A 52 -0.75 11.24 -2.41
N ARG A 53 -0.24 10.09 -1.99
CA ARG A 53 1.11 9.59 -2.31
C ARG A 53 1.03 8.14 -2.76
N THR A 54 1.96 7.73 -3.59
CA THR A 54 2.09 6.34 -4.05
C THR A 54 3.50 5.82 -3.78
N GLY A 55 3.64 4.49 -3.72
CA GLY A 55 4.93 3.83 -3.57
C GLY A 55 4.88 2.39 -4.06
N ARG A 56 5.98 1.94 -4.66
CA ARG A 56 6.17 0.54 -5.07
C ARG A 56 6.81 -0.22 -3.92
N GLN A 57 6.29 -1.41 -3.63
CA GLN A 57 6.90 -2.36 -2.70
C GLN A 57 7.19 -3.66 -3.45
N THR A 58 7.97 -4.54 -2.85
CA THR A 58 8.34 -5.83 -3.47
C THR A 58 7.11 -6.67 -3.85
N CYS A 59 6.04 -6.58 -3.06
CA CYS A 59 4.88 -7.49 -3.16
C CYS A 59 3.55 -6.78 -3.47
N TYR A 60 3.52 -5.45 -3.42
CA TYR A 60 2.30 -4.67 -3.56
C TYR A 60 2.64 -3.24 -3.99
N ASP A 61 1.66 -2.57 -4.57
CA ASP A 61 1.70 -1.12 -4.73
C ASP A 61 0.88 -0.48 -3.61
N ARG A 62 1.37 0.64 -3.09
CA ARG A 62 0.78 1.36 -1.97
C ARG A 62 0.28 2.71 -2.42
N LEU A 63 -0.97 3.01 -2.06
CA LEU A 63 -1.57 4.34 -2.09
C LEU A 63 -1.72 4.82 -0.65
N VAL A 64 -1.29 6.05 -0.36
CA VAL A 64 -1.43 6.69 0.95
C VAL A 64 -2.22 7.97 0.78
N ILE A 65 -3.29 8.11 1.54
CA ILE A 65 -4.13 9.30 1.62
C ILE A 65 -3.89 9.92 2.99
N GLU A 66 -3.42 11.15 3.03
CA GLU A 66 -3.16 11.89 4.26
C GLU A 66 -4.35 12.80 4.58
N VAL A 67 -4.87 12.65 5.80
CA VAL A 67 -5.98 13.46 6.32
C VAL A 67 -5.52 14.13 7.61
N ALA A 68 -5.71 15.44 7.72
CA ALA A 68 -5.45 16.20 8.94
C ALA A 68 -6.56 16.02 9.99
N GLY A 69 -6.97 14.77 10.19
CA GLY A 69 -8.00 14.37 11.14
C GLY A 69 -7.86 12.90 11.48
N SER A 70 -8.76 12.40 12.31
CA SER A 70 -8.78 11.00 12.75
C SER A 70 -10.22 10.55 12.95
N ARG A 71 -10.42 9.24 13.17
CA ARG A 71 -11.72 8.61 13.44
C ARG A 71 -12.80 8.87 12.36
N PHE A 72 -12.39 9.22 11.14
CA PHE A 72 -13.27 9.33 10.00
C PHE A 72 -13.57 7.95 9.40
N GLY A 73 -14.74 7.84 8.77
CA GLY A 73 -15.13 6.68 7.99
C GLY A 73 -14.48 6.66 6.61
N TYR A 74 -14.34 5.45 6.07
CA TYR A 74 -13.89 5.23 4.71
C TYR A 74 -14.55 3.97 4.15
N LEU A 75 -14.70 3.90 2.83
CA LEU A 75 -15.14 2.69 2.15
C LEU A 75 -14.29 2.47 0.91
N VAL A 76 -13.62 1.33 0.85
CA VAL A 76 -12.75 0.94 -0.26
C VAL A 76 -13.24 -0.37 -0.84
N GLY A 77 -13.50 -0.40 -2.14
CA GLY A 77 -13.96 -1.62 -2.79
C GLY A 77 -13.90 -1.56 -4.31
N TYR A 78 -13.87 -2.75 -4.91
CA TYR A 78 -13.97 -2.89 -6.36
C TYR A 78 -15.37 -2.52 -6.85
N VAL A 79 -15.45 -1.80 -7.97
CA VAL A 79 -16.69 -1.38 -8.64
C VAL A 79 -16.56 -1.53 -10.15
N ASP A 80 -17.67 -1.59 -10.86
CA ASP A 80 -17.68 -1.59 -12.32
C ASP A 80 -17.32 -0.22 -12.89
N GLU A 81 -17.72 0.86 -12.20
CA GLU A 81 -17.42 2.22 -12.58
C GLU A 81 -17.35 3.16 -11.36
N VAL A 82 -16.41 4.10 -11.39
CA VAL A 82 -16.32 5.20 -10.43
C VAL A 82 -17.09 6.37 -10.99
N HIS A 83 -17.86 7.05 -10.14
CA HIS A 83 -18.62 8.24 -10.50
C HIS A 83 -18.20 9.40 -9.61
N GLN A 84 -18.29 10.62 -10.14
CA GLN A 84 -18.06 11.83 -9.37
C GLN A 84 -19.18 12.03 -8.36
N GLU A 85 -18.81 12.32 -7.11
CA GLU A 85 -19.77 12.70 -6.07
C GLU A 85 -20.55 13.96 -6.48
N GLY A 86 -21.83 14.03 -6.09
CA GLY A 86 -22.74 15.12 -6.41
C GLY A 86 -23.27 15.13 -7.85
N SER A 87 -22.38 15.04 -8.85
CA SER A 87 -22.79 15.12 -10.27
C SER A 87 -23.19 13.78 -10.89
N GLY A 88 -22.69 12.66 -10.36
CA GLY A 88 -22.92 11.34 -10.92
C GLY A 88 -22.24 11.11 -12.27
N LYS A 89 -21.33 11.98 -12.73
CA LYS A 89 -20.61 11.78 -13.99
C LYS A 89 -19.60 10.63 -13.87
N PRO A 90 -19.45 9.77 -14.88
CA PRO A 90 -18.47 8.69 -14.83
C PRO A 90 -17.04 9.25 -14.79
N VAL A 91 -16.17 8.56 -14.05
CA VAL A 91 -14.73 8.78 -13.97
C VAL A 91 -14.05 7.57 -14.60
N PRO A 92 -13.69 7.64 -15.90
CA PRO A 92 -13.04 6.53 -16.57
C PRO A 92 -11.66 6.29 -15.95
N LEU A 93 -11.38 5.03 -15.61
CA LEU A 93 -10.11 4.60 -15.03
C LEU A 93 -9.43 3.59 -15.95
N ARG A 94 -8.11 3.73 -16.09
CA ARG A 94 -7.23 2.79 -16.78
C ARG A 94 -7.08 1.49 -15.98
N GLY A 95 -6.83 0.39 -16.67
CA GLY A 95 -6.60 -0.93 -16.08
C GLY A 95 -7.76 -1.91 -16.25
N GLY A 96 -7.58 -3.13 -15.75
CA GLY A 96 -8.57 -4.21 -15.87
C GLY A 96 -9.56 -4.28 -14.70
N ALA A 97 -9.36 -3.51 -13.63
CA ALA A 97 -10.33 -3.37 -12.54
C ALA A 97 -10.22 -1.99 -11.87
N LYS A 98 -11.28 -1.60 -11.15
CA LYS A 98 -11.43 -0.25 -10.57
C LYS A 98 -11.75 -0.37 -9.09
N ILE A 99 -11.00 0.32 -8.25
CA ILE A 99 -11.28 0.46 -6.83
C ILE A 99 -11.81 1.88 -6.60
N ARG A 100 -12.98 1.99 -5.98
CA ARG A 100 -13.51 3.24 -5.45
C ARG A 100 -13.07 3.38 -4.00
N ILE A 101 -12.55 4.56 -3.65
CA ILE A 101 -12.12 4.92 -2.31
C ILE A 101 -12.91 6.16 -1.89
N ILE A 102 -13.85 5.98 -0.96
CA ILE A 102 -14.56 7.10 -0.34
C ILE A 102 -13.90 7.37 1.00
N VAL A 103 -13.49 8.61 1.23
CA VAL A 103 -12.97 9.08 2.52
C VAL A 103 -13.93 10.15 3.02
N GLN A 104 -14.49 9.99 4.21
CA GLN A 104 -15.35 11.01 4.83
C GLN A 104 -14.51 12.16 5.41
N ALA A 105 -13.77 12.83 4.53
CA ALA A 105 -13.03 14.06 4.79
C ALA A 105 -13.15 14.95 3.55
N ALA A 106 -13.47 16.22 3.75
CA ALA A 106 -13.45 17.21 2.69
C ALA A 106 -12.02 17.39 2.16
N ALA A 107 -11.86 17.61 0.86
CA ALA A 107 -10.56 17.95 0.29
C ALA A 107 -10.08 19.31 0.81
N ALA A 108 -8.79 19.43 1.10
CA ALA A 108 -8.16 20.69 1.48
C ALA A 108 -8.26 21.70 0.34
N PRO A 109 -8.28 23.03 0.64
CA PRO A 109 -8.11 24.04 -0.39
C PRO A 109 -6.86 23.78 -1.25
N GLY A 110 -7.03 23.80 -2.57
CA GLY A 110 -5.95 23.52 -3.53
C GLY A 110 -5.69 22.04 -3.82
N PHE A 111 -6.33 21.10 -3.12
CA PHE A 111 -6.30 19.69 -3.52
C PHE A 111 -7.13 19.50 -4.80
N PRO A 112 -6.58 18.85 -5.85
CA PRO A 112 -7.26 18.71 -7.15
C PRO A 112 -8.29 17.59 -7.11
N ALA A 113 -9.40 17.80 -6.38
CA ALA A 113 -10.42 16.80 -6.10
C ALA A 113 -11.09 16.23 -7.37
N VAL A 114 -11.07 16.96 -8.49
CA VAL A 114 -11.44 16.47 -9.82
C VAL A 114 -10.19 16.52 -10.68
N SER A 115 -9.56 15.36 -10.88
CA SER A 115 -8.33 15.23 -11.68
C SER A 115 -8.23 13.85 -12.29
N PRO A 116 -7.83 13.71 -13.56
CA PRO A 116 -7.55 12.40 -14.14
C PRO A 116 -6.30 11.74 -13.51
N GLU A 117 -5.37 12.52 -12.98
CA GLU A 117 -4.10 12.02 -12.43
C GLU A 117 -3.74 12.78 -11.14
N LEU A 118 -3.93 12.12 -9.99
CA LEU A 118 -3.48 12.59 -8.67
C LEU A 118 -2.02 12.19 -8.38
N ALA A 119 -1.52 11.16 -9.04
CA ALA A 119 -0.15 10.66 -8.87
C ALA A 119 0.34 9.98 -10.14
N ASN A 120 1.63 10.16 -10.47
CA ASN A 120 2.26 9.41 -11.54
C ASN A 120 2.54 7.96 -11.08
N VAL A 121 1.91 6.99 -11.73
CA VAL A 121 2.08 5.55 -11.45
C VAL A 121 2.72 4.79 -12.61
N SER A 122 3.45 5.50 -13.49
CA SER A 122 4.25 4.87 -14.53
C SER A 122 5.27 3.90 -13.92
N GLY A 123 5.35 2.67 -14.46
CA GLY A 123 6.26 1.63 -13.99
C GLY A 123 5.79 0.86 -12.74
N TYR A 124 4.58 1.11 -12.24
CA TYR A 124 3.99 0.34 -11.14
C TYR A 124 3.49 -1.02 -11.65
N SER A 125 3.65 -2.06 -10.82
CA SER A 125 3.26 -3.42 -11.22
C SER A 125 1.75 -3.55 -11.37
N THR A 126 1.00 -3.02 -10.40
CA THR A 126 -0.45 -3.14 -10.26
C THR A 126 -1.20 -1.85 -10.57
N PHE A 127 -0.73 -0.69 -10.10
CA PHE A 127 -1.44 0.58 -10.30
C PHE A 127 -1.39 1.02 -11.76
N ARG A 128 -2.51 1.57 -12.25
CA ARG A 128 -2.67 2.06 -13.63
C ARG A 128 -3.09 3.52 -13.70
N GLN A 129 -3.79 4.00 -12.69
CA GLN A 129 -4.19 5.40 -12.57
C GLN A 129 -4.66 5.70 -11.15
N VAL A 130 -4.43 6.92 -10.67
CA VAL A 130 -5.07 7.46 -9.47
C VAL A 130 -5.79 8.74 -9.87
N ALA A 131 -7.12 8.79 -9.74
CA ALA A 131 -7.93 9.92 -10.17
C ALA A 131 -8.74 10.50 -9.01
N GLY A 132 -8.97 11.81 -9.02
CA GLY A 132 -9.90 12.49 -8.14
C GLY A 132 -11.31 12.42 -8.72
N ALA A 133 -12.27 11.93 -7.94
CA ALA A 133 -13.67 11.75 -8.30
C ALA A 133 -14.60 12.68 -7.49
N ALA A 134 -14.16 13.93 -7.32
CA ALA A 134 -14.78 15.00 -6.57
C ALA A 134 -14.68 14.92 -5.03
N SER A 135 -14.84 16.09 -4.42
CA SER A 135 -15.12 16.26 -3.00
C SER A 135 -16.42 17.03 -2.86
N PHE A 136 -17.36 16.46 -2.11
CA PHE A 136 -18.72 16.96 -1.97
C PHE A 136 -19.27 16.54 -0.60
N GLU A 137 -20.06 17.41 0.04
CA GLU A 137 -20.74 17.14 1.33
C GLU A 137 -19.85 16.53 2.44
N GLY A 138 -18.58 16.96 2.51
CA GLY A 138 -17.66 16.52 3.56
C GLY A 138 -16.93 15.21 3.28
N GLN A 139 -17.12 14.59 2.11
CA GLN A 139 -16.33 13.43 1.67
C GLN A 139 -15.56 13.72 0.38
N THR A 140 -14.57 12.89 0.12
CA THR A 140 -13.75 12.92 -1.10
C THR A 140 -13.67 11.51 -1.66
N THR A 141 -13.97 11.37 -2.95
CA THR A 141 -13.87 10.10 -3.65
C THR A 141 -12.63 10.09 -4.54
N ILE A 142 -11.88 9.00 -4.47
CA ILE A 142 -10.69 8.73 -5.28
C ILE A 142 -10.96 7.43 -6.06
N GLY A 143 -10.65 7.47 -7.35
CA GLY A 143 -10.63 6.30 -8.21
C GLY A 143 -9.22 5.75 -8.33
N LEU A 144 -9.07 4.44 -8.11
CA LEU A 144 -7.80 3.73 -8.31
C LEU A 144 -7.98 2.67 -9.40
N GLY A 145 -7.40 2.93 -10.56
CA GLY A 145 -7.31 1.97 -11.66
C GLY A 145 -6.20 0.96 -11.38
N VAL A 146 -6.49 -0.33 -11.49
CA VAL A 146 -5.52 -1.42 -11.25
C VAL A 146 -5.54 -2.43 -12.40
N ARG A 147 -4.44 -3.16 -12.55
CA ARG A 147 -4.25 -4.10 -13.68
C ARG A 147 -5.31 -5.20 -13.74
N ALA A 148 -5.80 -5.67 -12.60
CA ALA A 148 -6.78 -6.73 -12.44
C ALA A 148 -7.40 -6.66 -11.03
N ARG A 149 -8.45 -7.45 -10.77
CA ARG A 149 -8.97 -7.63 -9.42
C ARG A 149 -8.00 -8.50 -8.61
N LEU A 150 -7.35 -7.90 -7.61
CA LEU A 150 -6.26 -8.46 -6.82
C LEU A 150 -6.51 -8.26 -5.33
N PRO A 151 -5.92 -9.10 -4.46
CA PRO A 151 -5.96 -8.90 -3.02
C PRO A 151 -5.54 -7.50 -2.62
N PHE A 152 -6.26 -6.91 -1.67
CA PHE A 152 -5.87 -5.61 -1.11
C PHE A 152 -6.20 -5.56 0.37
N ARG A 153 -5.47 -4.70 1.08
CA ARG A 153 -5.77 -4.35 2.47
C ARG A 153 -5.87 -2.83 2.63
N VAL A 154 -6.53 -2.43 3.70
CA VAL A 154 -6.61 -1.03 4.12
C VAL A 154 -6.15 -0.93 5.57
N LEU A 155 -5.30 0.05 5.85
CA LEU A 155 -4.78 0.34 7.20
C LEU A 155 -4.96 1.82 7.50
N THR A 156 -5.20 2.14 8.77
CA THR A 156 -5.12 3.51 9.28
C THR A 156 -3.91 3.62 10.18
N LEU A 157 -3.02 4.56 9.87
CA LEU A 157 -1.79 4.78 10.63
C LEU A 157 -1.76 6.23 11.14
N PRO A 158 -1.22 6.50 12.33
CA PRO A 158 -0.97 7.87 12.75
C PRO A 158 0.02 8.56 11.80
N ARG A 159 -0.11 9.88 11.67
CA ARG A 159 0.83 10.73 10.94
C ARG A 159 1.62 11.60 11.91
N ASP A 160 2.92 11.74 11.67
CA ASP A 160 3.76 12.71 12.37
C ASP A 160 3.21 14.12 12.20
N GLY A 161 3.21 14.92 13.27
CA GLY A 161 2.57 16.24 13.27
C GLY A 161 1.04 16.22 13.34
N GLY A 162 0.44 15.05 13.59
CA GLY A 162 -1.00 14.89 13.75
C GLY A 162 -1.72 14.49 12.46
N GLY A 163 -2.89 13.86 12.64
CA GLY A 163 -3.72 13.32 11.57
C GLY A 163 -3.51 11.82 11.33
N THR A 164 -4.05 11.35 10.20
CA THR A 164 -4.12 9.91 9.87
C THR A 164 -3.69 9.69 8.43
N ARG A 165 -2.96 8.61 8.20
CA ARG A 165 -2.68 8.03 6.88
C ARG A 165 -3.66 6.89 6.66
N LEU A 166 -4.56 7.02 5.68
CA LEU A 166 -5.32 5.90 5.14
C LEU A 166 -4.48 5.24 4.05
N VAL A 167 -4.07 4.00 4.28
CA VAL A 167 -3.16 3.26 3.40
C VAL A 167 -3.94 2.18 2.69
N VAL A 168 -3.88 2.14 1.35
CA VAL A 168 -4.45 1.09 0.51
C VAL A 168 -3.30 0.37 -0.18
N ASP A 169 -3.06 -0.87 0.21
CA ASP A 169 -2.06 -1.74 -0.43
C ASP A 169 -2.76 -2.72 -1.35
N VAL A 170 -2.34 -2.80 -2.61
CA VAL A 170 -2.86 -3.77 -3.58
C VAL A 170 -1.73 -4.70 -4.01
N ALA A 171 -1.93 -5.99 -3.79
CA ALA A 171 -0.94 -7.02 -4.08
C ALA A 171 -0.55 -7.03 -5.56
N HIS A 172 0.65 -7.54 -5.83
CA HIS A 172 1.11 -7.80 -7.20
C HIS A 172 0.52 -9.08 -7.76
N ALA A 173 0.09 -10.03 -6.93
CA ALA A 173 -0.50 -11.31 -7.35
C ALA A 173 -1.60 -11.79 -6.38
N TRP A 174 -2.31 -12.83 -6.78
CA TRP A 174 -3.15 -13.66 -5.88
C TRP A 174 -2.32 -14.75 -5.24
#